data_AF-A0A1G5PHT4-F1
#
_entry.id   AF-A0A1G5PHT4-F1
#
_cell.length_a   1.000
_cell.length_b   1.000
_cell.length_c   1.000
_cell.angle_alpha   90.00
_cell.angle_beta   90.00
_cell.angle_gamma   90.00
#
_symmetry.space_group_name_H-M   'P 1'
#
loop_
_entity.id
_entity.type
_entity.pdbx_description
1 polymer ?
#
loop_
_entity_poly.entity_id
_entity_poly.type
_entity_poly.pdbx_seq_one_letter_code
_entity_poly.pdbx_strand_id
1 'polypeptide(L)'
;MAIVLAKTNDEFRENLLGLADRHFAESEAGLTKKSGGDSIRPFSLEDIWHGHLREARVDDSSWPWVEILAELDFDKLFGWLDQAKNLLLINRVLDSPELYHNYDLWERLTLQASQSFKDDGSWSGALLLPSLVRYGSATIINIADSREYPPEVLKAHAQSLLSRFVDVLSSRADFLGLFKRWGIWLTRQHLRFPDKSVHQERRLEGQDIFWALADKVRSPYCPAFSDQLDSSWEPWVYQSMQALLHSRDPEKVPPPDVSSFIEEWSLTPTEWESAKGDMLRAHIREYNESLPNSYACRVLGYSVALRSQFATDWINMWDSSSSVREILEFRPTYRISEKWRPSDVSDLMGTLVDVGLGILDCNANEQEPTDPVALKQSAALYNALWEATNEMMSIDFYGEEFWQVMQQHLVIRRLQWALEAESENGEDYAKWLNDTAYPTAHGALALLSTNSSSFISVLPLLLQNNIPKKDLKELIRKAGIDLNPIADSAARFRDGPERKLKINSGHVRLINDLA
;
A
#
# COMPACT_ATOMS: atom_id res chain seq x y z
N MET A 1 -10.73 30.19 -36.89
CA MET A 1 -10.79 30.64 -38.31
C MET A 1 -10.29 29.57 -39.28
N ALA A 2 -9.16 28.91 -39.01
CA ALA A 2 -8.62 27.83 -39.86
C ALA A 2 -9.56 26.62 -40.00
N ILE A 3 -10.10 26.10 -38.88
CA ILE A 3 -11.06 24.97 -38.88
C ILE A 3 -12.31 25.29 -39.70
N VAL A 4 -12.87 26.49 -39.55
CA VAL A 4 -14.06 26.94 -40.28
C VAL A 4 -13.81 26.97 -41.79
N LEU A 5 -12.66 27.50 -42.22
CA LEU A 5 -12.26 27.50 -43.63
C LEU A 5 -12.03 26.08 -44.16
N ALA A 6 -11.36 25.22 -43.40
CA ALA A 6 -11.12 23.82 -43.76
C ALA A 6 -12.41 22.99 -43.90
N LYS A 7 -13.46 23.30 -43.14
CA LYS A 7 -14.79 22.67 -43.30
C LYS A 7 -15.49 23.04 -44.61
N THR A 8 -15.02 24.08 -45.32
CA THR A 8 -15.64 24.61 -46.54
C THR A 8 -14.76 24.54 -47.79
N ASN A 9 -13.48 24.18 -47.64
CA ASN A 9 -12.50 24.12 -48.72
C ASN A 9 -11.59 22.89 -48.54
N ASP A 10 -11.81 21.89 -49.39
CA ASP A 10 -11.09 20.59 -49.32
C ASP A 10 -9.59 20.74 -49.58
N GLU A 11 -9.17 21.61 -50.51
CA GLU A 11 -7.75 21.85 -50.78
C GLU A 11 -7.05 22.48 -49.57
N PHE A 12 -7.72 23.43 -48.91
CA PHE A 12 -7.20 24.03 -47.67
C PHE A 12 -7.17 23.00 -46.53
N ARG A 13 -8.18 22.14 -46.42
CA ARG A 13 -8.23 21.05 -45.45
C ARG A 13 -7.06 20.09 -45.62
N GLU A 14 -6.82 19.57 -46.83
CA GLU A 14 -5.72 18.65 -47.10
C GLU A 14 -4.34 19.26 -46.80
N ASN A 15 -4.14 20.53 -47.19
CA ASN A 15 -2.91 21.25 -46.85
C ASN A 15 -2.71 21.39 -45.34
N LEU A 16 -3.78 21.72 -44.60
CA LEU A 16 -3.72 21.87 -43.16
C LEU A 16 -3.43 20.54 -42.45
N LEU A 17 -4.07 19.45 -42.88
CA LEU A 17 -3.81 18.10 -42.39
C LEU A 17 -2.37 17.67 -42.69
N GLY A 18 -1.83 17.99 -43.87
CA GLY A 18 -0.44 17.71 -44.21
C GLY A 18 0.59 18.48 -43.37
N LEU A 19 0.23 19.68 -42.89
CA LEU A 19 1.06 20.43 -41.93
C LEU A 19 1.02 19.80 -40.53
N ALA A 20 -0.16 19.34 -40.09
CA ALA A 20 -0.29 18.63 -38.82
C ALA A 20 0.55 17.34 -38.83
N ASP A 21 0.48 16.55 -39.91
CA ASP A 21 1.29 15.34 -40.06
C ASP A 21 2.79 15.64 -39.97
N ARG A 22 3.24 16.72 -40.61
CA ARG A 22 4.65 17.15 -40.51
C ARG A 22 5.04 17.54 -39.09
N HIS A 23 4.18 18.29 -38.38
CA HIS A 23 4.43 18.72 -37.00
C HIS A 23 4.61 17.52 -36.07
N PHE A 24 3.72 16.53 -36.13
CA PHE A 24 3.82 15.34 -35.27
C PHE A 24 5.05 14.50 -35.62
N ALA A 25 5.37 14.33 -36.91
CA ALA A 25 6.59 13.64 -37.33
C ALA A 25 7.88 14.32 -36.81
N GLU A 26 7.95 15.65 -36.93
CA GLU A 26 9.10 16.45 -36.47
C GLU A 26 9.20 16.46 -34.94
N SER A 27 8.06 16.52 -34.25
CA SER A 27 7.97 16.47 -32.78
C SER A 27 8.46 15.12 -32.25
N GLU A 28 7.98 14.01 -32.80
CA GLU A 28 8.39 12.66 -32.41
C GLU A 28 9.90 12.47 -32.65
N ALA A 29 10.41 12.87 -33.81
CA ALA A 29 11.83 12.79 -34.14
C ALA A 29 12.70 13.67 -33.22
N GLY A 30 12.23 14.88 -32.93
CA GLY A 30 12.89 15.82 -32.03
C GLY A 30 12.94 15.33 -30.59
N LEU A 31 11.82 14.81 -30.08
CA LEU A 31 11.71 14.23 -28.74
C LEU A 31 12.56 12.97 -28.61
N THR A 32 12.55 12.10 -29.62
CA THR A 32 13.39 10.90 -29.65
C THR A 32 14.88 11.26 -29.64
N LYS A 33 15.30 12.29 -30.40
CA LYS A 33 16.69 12.79 -30.36
C LYS A 33 17.06 13.40 -29.00
N LYS A 34 16.19 14.21 -28.40
CA LYS A 34 16.42 14.81 -27.07
C LYS A 34 16.46 13.75 -25.96
N SER A 35 15.64 12.71 -26.10
CA SER A 35 15.62 11.55 -25.20
C SER A 35 16.76 10.56 -25.51
N GLY A 36 17.50 10.76 -26.62
CA GLY A 36 18.57 9.89 -27.11
C GLY A 36 19.85 9.86 -26.28
N GLY A 37 19.92 10.61 -25.17
CA GLY A 37 20.90 10.36 -24.10
C GLY A 37 20.56 9.14 -23.23
N ASP A 38 19.31 8.66 -23.30
CA ASP A 38 18.71 7.61 -22.46
C ASP A 38 18.34 6.35 -23.28
N SER A 39 18.99 6.08 -24.42
CA SER A 39 18.73 4.91 -25.27
C SER A 39 19.03 3.54 -24.61
N ILE A 40 19.34 3.53 -23.32
CA ILE A 40 19.68 2.35 -22.51
C ILE A 40 18.45 1.85 -21.73
N ARG A 41 17.38 2.65 -21.55
CA ARG A 41 16.18 2.23 -20.79
C ARG A 41 14.86 2.51 -21.52
N PRO A 42 14.09 1.48 -21.94
CA PRO A 42 12.72 1.67 -22.42
C PRO A 42 11.81 2.24 -21.31
N PHE A 43 10.69 2.87 -21.68
CA PHE A 43 9.68 3.31 -20.72
C PHE A 43 9.07 2.08 -20.01
N SER A 44 8.89 2.17 -18.70
CA SER A 44 8.16 1.20 -17.89
C SER A 44 6.71 1.63 -17.67
N LEU A 45 5.83 0.71 -17.26
CA LEU A 45 4.48 1.08 -16.81
C LEU A 45 4.51 2.04 -15.62
N GLU A 46 5.51 1.91 -14.75
CA GLU A 46 5.72 2.82 -13.62
C GLU A 46 6.02 4.25 -14.09
N ASP A 47 6.82 4.42 -15.15
CA ASP A 47 7.06 5.74 -15.76
C ASP A 47 5.76 6.39 -16.26
N ILE A 48 4.89 5.57 -16.87
CA ILE A 48 3.60 6.05 -17.37
C ILE A 48 2.71 6.46 -16.21
N TRP A 49 2.52 5.61 -15.20
CA TRP A 49 1.52 5.83 -14.16
C TRP A 49 1.92 6.82 -13.05
N HIS A 50 3.20 6.93 -12.67
CA HIS A 50 3.67 8.00 -11.76
C HIS A 50 3.66 9.36 -12.44
N GLY A 51 3.94 9.39 -13.74
CA GLY A 51 4.07 10.62 -14.51
C GLY A 51 5.24 11.54 -14.13
N HIS A 52 6.21 11.09 -13.33
CA HIS A 52 7.03 12.04 -12.55
C HIS A 52 8.52 12.22 -12.88
N LEU A 53 9.09 11.56 -13.89
CA LEU A 53 10.52 11.77 -14.20
C LEU A 53 10.81 12.51 -15.50
N ARG A 54 9.88 12.54 -16.45
CA ARG A 54 10.09 13.17 -17.78
C ARG A 54 9.03 14.21 -18.16
N GLU A 55 7.93 14.31 -17.40
CA GLU A 55 6.73 15.11 -17.74
C GLU A 55 6.76 16.57 -17.27
N ALA A 56 7.78 17.01 -16.51
CA ALA A 56 7.83 18.33 -15.86
C ALA A 56 7.92 19.55 -16.80
N ARG A 57 7.75 19.38 -18.12
CA ARG A 57 7.69 20.46 -19.10
C ARG A 57 6.37 20.41 -19.85
N VAL A 58 5.42 21.23 -19.42
CA VAL A 58 4.25 21.56 -20.23
C VAL A 58 4.76 22.23 -21.51
N ASP A 59 4.50 21.60 -22.65
CA ASP A 59 4.81 22.09 -23.99
C ASP A 59 3.51 22.09 -24.80
N ASP A 60 2.94 23.28 -24.95
CA ASP A 60 1.66 23.54 -25.62
C ASP A 60 1.77 23.63 -27.15
N SER A 61 2.97 23.46 -27.71
CA SER A 61 3.22 23.62 -29.15
C SER A 61 2.41 22.67 -30.04
N SER A 62 1.96 21.54 -29.50
CA SER A 62 1.11 20.58 -30.23
C SER A 62 -0.39 20.86 -30.11
N TRP A 63 -0.85 21.67 -29.15
CA TRP A 63 -2.29 21.82 -28.86
C TRP A 63 -3.11 22.35 -30.05
N PRO A 64 -2.68 23.39 -30.79
CA PRO A 64 -3.44 23.85 -31.96
C PRO A 64 -3.58 22.77 -33.03
N TRP A 65 -2.60 21.88 -33.16
CA TRP A 65 -2.64 20.75 -34.11
C TRP A 65 -3.56 19.64 -33.62
N VAL A 66 -3.61 19.40 -32.31
CA VAL A 66 -4.57 18.47 -31.70
C VAL A 66 -6.00 18.96 -31.93
N GLU A 67 -6.27 20.25 -31.72
CA GLU A 67 -7.58 20.87 -32.02
C GLU A 67 -7.99 20.64 -33.48
N ILE A 68 -7.09 20.94 -34.41
CA ILE A 68 -7.32 20.76 -35.85
C ILE A 68 -7.63 19.30 -36.18
N LEU A 69 -6.82 18.35 -35.70
CA LEU A 69 -7.03 16.94 -36.02
C LEU A 69 -8.27 16.36 -35.33
N ALA A 70 -8.53 16.70 -34.06
CA ALA A 70 -9.72 16.23 -33.35
C ALA A 70 -11.02 16.64 -34.06
N GLU A 71 -11.05 17.85 -34.64
CA GLU A 71 -12.21 18.39 -35.35
C GLU A 71 -12.33 17.97 -36.81
N LEU A 72 -11.20 17.81 -37.53
CA LEU A 72 -11.20 17.61 -38.98
C LEU A 72 -10.86 16.18 -39.42
N ASP A 73 -10.07 15.44 -38.65
CA ASP A 73 -9.61 14.09 -38.99
C ASP A 73 -9.12 13.34 -37.73
N PHE A 74 -10.09 12.85 -36.95
CA PHE A 74 -9.79 12.10 -35.72
C PHE A 74 -8.95 10.86 -35.99
N ASP A 75 -9.16 10.17 -37.12
CA ASP A 75 -8.47 8.91 -37.40
C ASP A 75 -6.97 9.16 -37.62
N LYS A 76 -6.59 10.34 -38.16
CA LYS A 76 -5.18 10.79 -38.16
C LYS A 76 -4.64 11.06 -36.77
N LEU A 77 -5.39 11.75 -35.89
CA LEU A 77 -4.96 11.98 -34.50
C LEU A 77 -4.72 10.66 -33.78
N PHE A 78 -5.66 9.72 -33.90
CA PHE A 78 -5.55 8.38 -33.35
C PHE A 78 -4.34 7.64 -33.92
N GLY A 79 -4.14 7.68 -35.25
CA GLY A 79 -3.00 7.05 -35.90
C GLY A 79 -1.65 7.56 -35.36
N TRP A 80 -1.53 8.86 -35.09
CA TRP A 80 -0.34 9.43 -34.47
C TRP A 80 -0.14 8.95 -33.03
N LEU A 81 -1.21 8.91 -32.23
CA LEU A 81 -1.17 8.46 -30.84
C LEU A 81 -0.84 6.97 -30.70
N ASP A 82 -1.43 6.10 -31.54
CA ASP A 82 -1.24 4.65 -31.47
C ASP A 82 0.15 4.22 -31.97
N GLN A 83 0.76 5.01 -32.87
CA GLN A 83 2.10 4.75 -33.40
C GLN A 83 3.24 5.47 -32.65
N ALA A 84 2.90 6.36 -31.72
CA ALA A 84 3.87 7.13 -30.96
C ALA A 84 4.77 6.19 -30.12
N LYS A 85 6.08 6.42 -30.19
CA LYS A 85 7.09 5.69 -29.42
C LYS A 85 7.59 6.51 -28.24
N ASN A 86 7.26 7.79 -28.21
CA ASN A 86 7.63 8.70 -27.14
C ASN A 86 6.45 9.03 -26.24
N LEU A 87 6.54 8.64 -24.96
CA LEU A 87 5.54 8.95 -23.93
C LEU A 87 5.27 10.46 -23.81
N LEU A 88 6.29 11.31 -24.03
CA LEU A 88 6.13 12.76 -23.95
C LEU A 88 5.23 13.31 -25.05
N LEU A 89 5.25 12.70 -26.25
CA LEU A 89 4.35 13.13 -27.32
C LEU A 89 2.90 12.79 -26.97
N ILE A 90 2.67 11.57 -26.48
CA ILE A 90 1.35 11.11 -26.02
C ILE A 90 0.83 12.06 -24.94
N ASN A 91 1.62 12.33 -23.90
CA ASN A 91 1.21 13.22 -22.82
C ASN A 91 0.90 14.64 -23.29
N ARG A 92 1.71 15.24 -24.18
CA ARG A 92 1.41 16.58 -24.76
C ARG A 92 0.05 16.64 -25.43
N VAL A 93 -0.32 15.55 -26.12
CA VAL A 93 -1.61 15.44 -26.78
C VAL A 93 -2.71 15.25 -25.75
N LEU A 94 -2.55 14.34 -24.79
CA LEU A 94 -3.53 14.13 -23.74
C LEU A 94 -3.77 15.39 -22.91
N ASP A 95 -2.72 16.14 -22.56
CA ASP A 95 -2.78 17.41 -21.80
C ASP A 95 -3.41 18.58 -22.57
N SER A 96 -3.72 18.41 -23.86
CA SER A 96 -4.38 19.45 -24.65
C SER A 96 -5.77 19.78 -24.08
N PRO A 97 -6.22 21.05 -24.16
CA PRO A 97 -7.56 21.44 -23.72
C PRO A 97 -8.68 20.61 -24.35
N GLU A 98 -8.48 20.19 -25.61
CA GLU A 98 -9.44 19.40 -26.35
C GLU A 98 -9.64 18.01 -25.78
N LEU A 99 -8.61 17.39 -25.21
CA LEU A 99 -8.71 16.06 -24.59
C LEU A 99 -8.93 16.12 -23.08
N TYR A 100 -8.42 17.16 -22.39
CA TYR A 100 -8.55 17.32 -20.94
C TYR A 100 -9.99 17.42 -20.46
N HIS A 101 -10.84 18.12 -21.20
CA HIS A 101 -12.24 18.31 -20.83
C HIS A 101 -13.23 17.44 -21.62
N ASN A 102 -12.75 16.60 -22.54
CA ASN A 102 -13.62 15.88 -23.47
C ASN A 102 -13.58 14.37 -23.25
N TYR A 103 -14.46 13.90 -22.38
CA TYR A 103 -14.59 12.48 -22.07
C TYR A 103 -15.11 11.63 -23.25
N ASP A 104 -15.77 12.25 -24.23
CA ASP A 104 -16.22 11.56 -25.45
C ASP A 104 -15.02 11.19 -26.33
N LEU A 105 -14.04 12.11 -26.46
CA LEU A 105 -12.79 11.84 -27.17
C LEU A 105 -11.94 10.82 -26.42
N TRP A 106 -11.86 10.92 -25.08
CA TRP A 106 -11.19 9.91 -24.25
C TRP A 106 -11.79 8.52 -24.47
N GLU A 107 -13.12 8.39 -24.45
CA GLU A 107 -13.80 7.10 -24.68
C GLU A 107 -13.48 6.56 -26.08
N ARG A 108 -13.59 7.40 -27.12
CA ARG A 108 -13.32 6.97 -28.49
C ARG A 108 -11.87 6.50 -28.66
N LEU A 109 -10.90 7.23 -28.12
CA LEU A 109 -9.48 6.84 -28.12
C LEU A 109 -9.28 5.52 -27.36
N THR A 110 -9.90 5.39 -26.19
CA THR A 110 -9.77 4.21 -25.33
C THR A 110 -10.38 2.97 -25.96
N LEU A 111 -11.48 3.09 -26.71
CA LEU A 111 -12.08 1.95 -27.42
C LEU A 111 -11.28 1.55 -28.66
N GLN A 112 -10.67 2.51 -29.37
CA GLN A 112 -9.88 2.24 -30.58
C GLN A 112 -8.44 1.78 -30.28
N ALA A 113 -7.87 2.16 -29.13
CA ALA A 113 -6.49 1.85 -28.77
C ALA A 113 -6.19 0.35 -28.86
N SER A 114 -5.04 0.03 -29.45
CA SER A 114 -4.55 -1.35 -29.59
C SER A 114 -4.49 -2.07 -28.25
N GLN A 115 -4.69 -3.40 -28.27
CA GLN A 115 -4.61 -4.21 -27.06
C GLN A 115 -3.21 -4.11 -26.44
N SER A 116 -3.15 -3.71 -25.18
CA SER A 116 -1.88 -3.49 -24.47
C SER A 116 -1.54 -4.59 -23.49
N PHE A 117 -2.54 -5.37 -23.07
CA PHE A 117 -2.38 -6.39 -22.04
C PHE A 117 -2.90 -7.76 -22.48
N LYS A 118 -2.26 -8.81 -21.98
CA LYS A 118 -2.78 -10.18 -22.02
C LYS A 118 -3.53 -10.50 -20.71
N ASP A 119 -4.34 -11.56 -20.70
CA ASP A 119 -5.14 -11.96 -19.53
C ASP A 119 -4.33 -12.27 -18.25
N ASP A 120 -3.05 -12.61 -18.39
CA ASP A 120 -2.10 -12.82 -17.28
C ASP A 120 -1.49 -11.50 -16.77
N GLY A 121 -1.85 -10.36 -17.37
CA GLY A 121 -1.28 -9.05 -17.08
C GLY A 121 -0.01 -8.73 -17.86
N SER A 122 0.51 -9.60 -18.73
CA SER A 122 1.70 -9.26 -19.54
C SER A 122 1.44 -8.03 -20.41
N TRP A 123 2.36 -7.06 -20.37
CA TRP A 123 2.27 -5.82 -21.15
C TRP A 123 3.00 -5.94 -22.49
N SER A 124 2.40 -5.42 -23.57
CA SER A 124 2.97 -5.49 -24.92
C SER A 124 4.02 -4.42 -25.21
N GLY A 125 4.24 -3.46 -24.30
CA GLY A 125 5.05 -2.27 -24.54
C GLY A 125 4.27 -1.10 -25.16
N ALA A 126 2.98 -1.28 -25.46
CA ALA A 126 2.14 -0.21 -26.01
C ALA A 126 1.89 0.90 -24.97
N LEU A 127 2.10 2.15 -25.37
CA LEU A 127 2.10 3.31 -24.47
C LEU A 127 0.71 3.98 -24.34
N LEU A 128 -0.12 3.91 -25.38
CA LEU A 128 -1.34 4.71 -25.48
C LEU A 128 -2.40 4.32 -24.44
N LEU A 129 -2.80 3.04 -24.36
CA LEU A 129 -3.84 2.61 -23.43
C LEU A 129 -3.45 2.86 -21.95
N PRO A 130 -2.25 2.50 -21.47
CA PRO A 130 -1.85 2.82 -20.09
C PRO A 130 -1.88 4.33 -19.80
N SER A 131 -1.52 5.16 -20.77
CA SER A 131 -1.56 6.63 -20.64
C SER A 131 -2.99 7.15 -20.57
N LEU A 132 -3.89 6.64 -21.41
CA LEU A 132 -5.32 6.97 -21.40
C LEU A 132 -5.99 6.58 -20.08
N VAL A 133 -5.63 5.43 -19.52
CA VAL A 133 -6.17 4.93 -18.25
C VAL A 133 -5.78 5.85 -17.10
N ARG A 134 -4.49 6.20 -16.99
CA ARG A 134 -4.00 7.19 -16.00
C ARG A 134 -4.69 8.53 -16.15
N TYR A 135 -4.77 9.02 -17.39
CA TYR A 135 -5.30 10.34 -17.67
C TYR A 135 -6.79 10.41 -17.34
N GLY A 136 -7.58 9.43 -17.80
CA GLY A 136 -9.01 9.34 -17.50
C GLY A 136 -9.27 9.27 -15.99
N SER A 137 -8.49 8.47 -15.25
CA SER A 137 -8.64 8.38 -13.80
C SER A 137 -8.28 9.69 -13.09
N ALA A 138 -7.19 10.34 -13.49
CA ALA A 138 -6.77 11.62 -12.94
C ALA A 138 -7.82 12.71 -13.20
N THR A 139 -8.40 12.76 -14.40
CA THR A 139 -9.47 13.71 -14.75
C THR A 139 -10.71 13.50 -13.88
N ILE A 140 -11.15 12.25 -13.66
CA ILE A 140 -12.30 11.97 -12.78
C ILE A 140 -12.03 12.46 -11.35
N ILE A 141 -10.86 12.15 -10.80
CA ILE A 141 -10.47 12.56 -9.43
C ILE A 141 -10.40 14.09 -9.34
N ASN A 142 -9.75 14.76 -10.29
CA ASN A 142 -9.65 16.22 -10.33
C ASN A 142 -11.02 16.91 -10.41
N ILE A 143 -11.96 16.34 -11.18
CA ILE A 143 -13.34 16.85 -11.26
C ILE A 143 -14.04 16.69 -9.91
N ALA A 144 -13.88 15.53 -9.24
CA ALA A 144 -14.45 15.30 -7.92
C ALA A 144 -13.88 16.26 -6.85
N ASP A 145 -12.62 16.68 -7.02
CA ASP A 145 -11.90 17.58 -6.11
C ASP A 145 -12.09 19.08 -6.39
N SER A 146 -12.74 19.42 -7.50
CA SER A 146 -12.94 20.81 -7.93
C SER A 146 -13.67 21.64 -6.88
N ARG A 147 -13.36 22.95 -6.86
CA ARG A 147 -14.05 23.94 -6.00
C ARG A 147 -14.99 24.85 -6.78
N GLU A 148 -15.13 24.63 -8.08
CA GLU A 148 -15.87 25.53 -8.98
C GLU A 148 -17.38 25.36 -8.87
N TYR A 149 -17.86 24.19 -8.42
CA TYR A 149 -19.28 23.84 -8.35
C TYR A 149 -19.66 23.29 -6.97
N PRO A 150 -20.96 23.27 -6.61
CA PRO A 150 -21.42 22.66 -5.36
C PRO A 150 -21.02 21.18 -5.24
N PRO A 151 -20.63 20.70 -4.05
CA PRO A 151 -20.13 19.33 -3.84
C PRO A 151 -21.08 18.23 -4.34
N GLU A 152 -22.39 18.40 -4.18
CA GLU A 152 -23.40 17.42 -4.56
C GLU A 152 -23.48 17.24 -6.09
N VAL A 153 -23.31 18.34 -6.83
CA VAL A 153 -23.28 18.34 -8.30
C VAL A 153 -22.00 17.66 -8.79
N LEU A 154 -20.85 18.02 -8.19
CA LEU A 154 -19.56 17.41 -8.52
C LEU A 154 -19.55 15.91 -8.22
N LYS A 155 -20.10 15.50 -7.08
CA LYS A 155 -20.21 14.09 -6.68
C LYS A 155 -21.04 13.28 -7.69
N ALA A 156 -22.23 13.76 -8.04
CA ALA A 156 -23.08 13.08 -9.02
C ALA A 156 -22.41 13.02 -10.40
N HIS A 157 -21.75 14.10 -10.83
CA HIS A 157 -21.04 14.14 -12.10
C HIS A 157 -19.84 13.19 -12.13
N ALA A 158 -18.99 13.21 -11.10
CA ALA A 158 -17.84 12.34 -10.97
C ALA A 158 -18.24 10.86 -10.93
N GLN A 159 -19.33 10.52 -10.22
CA GLN A 159 -19.89 9.16 -10.23
C GLN A 159 -20.37 8.73 -11.62
N SER A 160 -21.02 9.63 -12.37
CA SER A 160 -21.42 9.36 -13.75
C SER A 160 -20.21 9.12 -14.67
N LEU A 161 -19.14 9.90 -14.51
CA LEU A 161 -17.90 9.73 -15.27
C LEU A 161 -17.18 8.44 -14.88
N LEU A 162 -17.16 8.09 -13.59
CA LEU A 162 -16.61 6.82 -13.11
C LEU A 162 -17.35 5.62 -13.72
N SER A 163 -18.69 5.64 -13.72
CA SER A 163 -19.48 4.57 -14.35
C SER A 163 -19.10 4.42 -15.82
N ARG A 164 -19.03 5.54 -16.55
CA ARG A 164 -18.66 5.54 -17.97
C ARG A 164 -17.23 5.02 -18.20
N PHE A 165 -16.27 5.45 -17.38
CA PHE A 165 -14.89 4.98 -17.43
C PHE A 165 -14.79 3.47 -17.26
N VAL A 166 -15.48 2.94 -16.25
CA VAL A 166 -15.52 1.52 -15.94
C VAL A 166 -16.19 0.72 -17.05
N ASP A 167 -17.32 1.21 -17.58
CA ASP A 167 -18.03 0.57 -18.68
C ASP A 167 -17.16 0.49 -19.95
N VAL A 168 -16.48 1.58 -20.30
CA VAL A 168 -15.55 1.63 -21.44
C VAL A 168 -14.41 0.63 -21.26
N LEU A 169 -13.71 0.65 -20.12
CA LEU A 169 -12.61 -0.27 -19.88
C LEU A 169 -13.07 -1.73 -19.86
N SER A 170 -14.21 -2.02 -19.21
CA SER A 170 -14.74 -3.39 -19.10
C SER A 170 -15.25 -3.98 -20.43
N SER A 171 -15.55 -3.12 -21.41
CA SER A 171 -15.95 -3.56 -22.76
C SER A 171 -14.78 -4.06 -23.60
N ARG A 172 -13.54 -3.72 -23.23
CA ARG A 172 -12.34 -4.09 -23.98
C ARG A 172 -11.99 -5.57 -23.81
N ALA A 173 -11.40 -6.14 -24.85
CA ALA A 173 -10.97 -7.54 -24.84
C ALA A 173 -9.75 -7.80 -23.93
N ASP A 174 -8.91 -6.79 -23.68
CA ASP A 174 -7.74 -6.86 -22.78
C ASP A 174 -8.05 -6.37 -21.34
N PHE A 175 -9.33 -6.24 -20.99
CA PHE A 175 -9.76 -5.71 -19.69
C PHE A 175 -9.17 -6.46 -18.49
N LEU A 176 -9.16 -7.80 -18.53
CA LEU A 176 -8.68 -8.59 -17.39
C LEU A 176 -7.18 -8.33 -17.11
N GLY A 177 -6.38 -8.29 -18.18
CA GLY A 177 -4.96 -7.95 -18.10
C GLY A 177 -4.72 -6.54 -17.59
N LEU A 178 -5.47 -5.58 -18.12
CA LEU A 178 -5.43 -4.18 -17.68
C LEU A 178 -5.80 -4.06 -16.19
N PHE A 179 -6.90 -4.70 -15.76
CA PHE A 179 -7.35 -4.67 -14.38
C PHE A 179 -6.32 -5.27 -13.43
N LYS A 180 -5.68 -6.38 -13.79
CA LYS A 180 -4.61 -6.95 -12.96
C LYS A 180 -3.46 -5.98 -12.77
N ARG A 181 -2.96 -5.41 -13.87
CA ARG A 181 -1.78 -4.53 -13.87
C ARG A 181 -2.05 -3.19 -13.21
N TRP A 182 -3.10 -2.51 -13.63
CA TRP A 182 -3.44 -1.22 -13.07
C TRP A 182 -4.12 -1.32 -11.71
N GLY A 183 -4.79 -2.45 -11.42
CA GLY A 183 -5.31 -2.75 -10.09
C GLY A 183 -4.21 -2.93 -9.06
N ILE A 184 -3.08 -3.56 -9.43
CA ILE A 184 -1.87 -3.61 -8.59
C ILE A 184 -1.39 -2.18 -8.30
N TRP A 185 -1.34 -1.32 -9.32
CA TRP A 185 -0.95 0.07 -9.14
C TRP A 185 -1.87 0.84 -8.18
N LEU A 186 -3.19 0.75 -8.39
CA LEU A 186 -4.18 1.40 -7.53
C LEU A 186 -4.10 0.86 -6.09
N THR A 187 -3.88 -0.45 -5.94
CA THR A 187 -3.67 -1.09 -4.64
C THR A 187 -2.43 -0.51 -3.95
N ARG A 188 -1.29 -0.40 -4.65
CA ARG A 188 -0.07 0.21 -4.10
C ARG A 188 -0.33 1.62 -3.53
N GLN A 189 -1.05 2.45 -4.27
CA GLN A 189 -1.39 3.80 -3.81
C GLN A 189 -2.24 3.77 -2.54
N HIS A 190 -3.24 2.89 -2.50
CA HIS A 190 -4.11 2.70 -1.34
C HIS A 190 -3.35 2.17 -0.11
N LEU A 191 -2.38 1.27 -0.30
CA LEU A 191 -1.56 0.73 0.80
C LEU A 191 -0.65 1.81 1.42
N ARG A 192 -0.08 2.69 0.59
CA ARG A 192 0.82 3.78 1.03
C ARG A 192 0.07 4.97 1.64
N PHE A 193 -1.10 5.28 1.09
CA PHE A 193 -1.89 6.44 1.48
C PHE A 193 -3.31 6.00 1.83
N PRO A 194 -3.49 5.22 2.92
CA PRO A 194 -4.82 4.80 3.33
C PRO A 194 -5.66 6.01 3.70
N ASP A 195 -6.94 5.97 3.36
CA ASP A 195 -7.92 7.00 3.71
C ASP A 195 -7.97 7.17 5.24
N LYS A 196 -7.63 8.37 5.73
CA LYS A 196 -7.62 8.72 7.16
C LYS A 196 -8.88 9.45 7.60
N SER A 197 -9.86 9.65 6.71
CA SER A 197 -10.96 10.58 6.93
C SER A 197 -12.21 9.92 7.56
N VAL A 198 -12.17 9.65 8.87
CA VAL A 198 -13.35 9.14 9.61
C VAL A 198 -14.46 10.22 9.78
N HIS A 199 -14.13 11.50 9.58
CA HIS A 199 -15.00 12.63 9.93
C HIS A 199 -15.21 13.67 8.81
N GLN A 200 -14.68 13.45 7.61
CA GLN A 200 -14.96 14.31 6.45
C GLN A 200 -15.74 13.50 5.40
N GLU A 201 -16.55 14.19 4.58
CA GLU A 201 -17.13 13.53 3.40
C GLU A 201 -16.00 13.06 2.49
N ARG A 202 -15.79 11.74 2.47
CA ARG A 202 -14.80 11.07 1.63
C ARG A 202 -15.01 11.45 0.17
N ARG A 203 -13.94 11.94 -0.46
CA ARG A 203 -13.91 12.26 -1.89
C ARG A 203 -13.63 11.01 -2.72
N LEU A 204 -13.87 11.09 -4.03
CA LEU A 204 -13.57 9.98 -4.92
C LEU A 204 -12.05 9.82 -5.05
N GLU A 205 -11.54 8.63 -4.75
CA GLU A 205 -10.11 8.32 -4.80
C GLU A 205 -9.82 7.12 -5.70
N GLY A 206 -8.53 6.79 -5.89
CA GLY A 206 -8.11 5.64 -6.69
C GLY A 206 -8.69 4.31 -6.20
N GLN A 207 -9.00 4.20 -4.90
CA GLN A 207 -9.63 3.01 -4.34
C GLN A 207 -11.07 2.82 -4.85
N ASP A 208 -11.83 3.90 -5.06
CA ASP A 208 -13.19 3.83 -5.60
C ASP A 208 -13.17 3.33 -7.05
N ILE A 209 -12.17 3.78 -7.81
CA ILE A 209 -11.91 3.31 -9.18
C ILE A 209 -11.57 1.82 -9.18
N PHE A 210 -10.65 1.39 -8.32
CA PHE A 210 -10.28 -0.01 -8.16
C PHE A 210 -11.50 -0.89 -7.92
N TRP A 211 -12.35 -0.52 -6.96
CA TRP A 211 -13.53 -1.30 -6.60
C TRP A 211 -14.60 -1.32 -7.69
N ALA A 212 -14.80 -0.21 -8.39
CA ALA A 212 -15.74 -0.16 -9.50
C ALA A 212 -15.30 -1.04 -10.69
N LEU A 213 -13.99 -1.14 -10.95
CA LEU A 213 -13.45 -2.07 -11.94
C LEU A 213 -13.57 -3.53 -11.49
N ALA A 214 -13.29 -3.82 -10.21
CA ALA A 214 -13.40 -5.16 -9.65
C ALA A 214 -14.81 -5.76 -9.82
N ASP A 215 -15.85 -4.92 -9.77
CA ASP A 215 -17.24 -5.33 -9.97
C ASP A 215 -17.51 -5.82 -11.40
N LYS A 216 -16.74 -5.37 -12.39
CA LYS A 216 -16.86 -5.81 -13.80
C LYS A 216 -16.07 -7.05 -14.14
N VAL A 217 -15.17 -7.49 -13.26
CA VAL A 217 -14.39 -8.72 -13.46
C VAL A 217 -15.35 -9.91 -13.50
N ARG A 218 -15.22 -10.81 -14.48
CA ARG A 218 -16.10 -11.98 -14.60
C ARG A 218 -15.72 -13.06 -13.59
N SER A 219 -16.71 -13.83 -13.12
CA SER A 219 -16.51 -15.03 -12.31
C SER A 219 -16.34 -16.27 -13.21
N PRO A 220 -15.43 -17.21 -12.90
CA PRO A 220 -14.46 -17.18 -11.81
C PRO A 220 -13.26 -16.28 -12.13
N TYR A 221 -12.76 -15.55 -11.12
CA TYR A 221 -11.53 -14.77 -11.28
C TYR A 221 -10.32 -15.70 -11.42
N CYS A 222 -9.51 -15.49 -12.45
CA CYS A 222 -8.27 -16.24 -12.63
C CYS A 222 -7.10 -15.51 -11.93
N PRO A 223 -6.52 -16.07 -10.85
CA PRO A 223 -5.44 -15.43 -10.11
C PRO A 223 -4.08 -15.50 -10.80
N ALA A 224 -3.96 -16.24 -11.92
CA ALA A 224 -2.71 -16.37 -12.64
C ALA A 224 -2.17 -14.99 -13.05
N PHE A 225 -0.90 -14.75 -12.77
CA PHE A 225 -0.23 -13.49 -13.03
C PHE A 225 1.10 -13.76 -13.74
N SER A 226 1.47 -12.90 -14.68
CA SER A 226 2.69 -13.05 -15.46
C SER A 226 3.93 -12.84 -14.63
N ASP A 227 4.92 -13.72 -14.78
CA ASP A 227 6.25 -13.56 -14.19
C ASP A 227 7.05 -12.38 -14.82
N GLN A 228 6.53 -11.78 -15.89
CA GLN A 228 7.10 -10.58 -16.52
C GLN A 228 6.79 -9.33 -15.71
N LEU A 229 7.18 -9.32 -14.43
CA LEU A 229 7.03 -8.16 -13.57
C LEU A 229 8.08 -7.12 -13.94
N ASP A 230 7.62 -5.91 -14.27
CA ASP A 230 8.49 -4.80 -14.65
C ASP A 230 9.20 -4.22 -13.41
N SER A 231 8.64 -4.47 -12.22
CA SER A 231 9.13 -3.90 -10.96
C SER A 231 9.12 -4.92 -9.83
N SER A 232 10.17 -4.89 -9.00
CA SER A 232 10.36 -5.81 -7.89
C SER A 232 9.22 -5.76 -6.86
N TRP A 233 8.52 -4.65 -6.72
CA TRP A 233 7.50 -4.51 -5.67
C TRP A 233 6.14 -5.15 -5.99
N GLU A 234 5.88 -5.45 -7.27
CA GLU A 234 4.57 -5.90 -7.73
C GLU A 234 4.06 -7.21 -7.10
N PRO A 235 4.88 -8.24 -6.77
CA PRO A 235 4.36 -9.51 -6.23
C PRO A 235 3.57 -9.33 -4.93
N TRP A 236 4.14 -8.65 -3.93
CA TRP A 236 3.49 -8.48 -2.63
C TRP A 236 2.25 -7.58 -2.73
N VAL A 237 2.29 -6.57 -3.59
CA VAL A 237 1.11 -5.71 -3.84
C VAL A 237 0.02 -6.49 -4.58
N TYR A 238 0.36 -7.38 -5.51
CA TYR A 238 -0.61 -8.26 -6.14
C TYR A 238 -1.25 -9.22 -5.14
N GLN A 239 -0.46 -9.79 -4.24
CA GLN A 239 -0.97 -10.63 -3.16
C GLN A 239 -1.93 -9.84 -2.24
N SER A 240 -1.57 -8.61 -1.89
CA SER A 240 -2.45 -7.71 -1.14
C SER A 240 -3.73 -7.38 -1.90
N MET A 241 -3.64 -7.12 -3.21
CA MET A 241 -4.79 -6.89 -4.08
C MET A 241 -5.74 -8.11 -4.08
N GLN A 242 -5.20 -9.32 -4.22
CA GLN A 242 -6.00 -10.55 -4.17
C GLN A 242 -6.67 -10.74 -2.81
N ALA A 243 -5.97 -10.46 -1.71
CA ALA A 243 -6.53 -10.52 -0.37
C ALA A 243 -7.70 -9.54 -0.20
N LEU A 244 -7.56 -8.30 -0.67
CA LEU A 244 -8.64 -7.31 -0.67
C LEU A 244 -9.83 -7.81 -1.51
N LEU A 245 -9.59 -8.29 -2.73
CA LEU A 245 -10.65 -8.81 -3.60
C LEU A 245 -11.39 -9.99 -2.95
N HIS A 246 -10.66 -10.93 -2.35
CA HIS A 246 -11.24 -12.06 -1.61
C HIS A 246 -12.07 -11.61 -0.41
N SER A 247 -11.61 -10.61 0.36
CA SER A 247 -12.37 -10.07 1.50
C SER A 247 -13.75 -9.53 1.12
N ARG A 248 -13.90 -9.01 -0.10
CA ARG A 248 -15.15 -8.44 -0.58
C ARG A 248 -16.07 -9.49 -1.20
N ASP A 249 -15.53 -10.45 -1.94
CA ASP A 249 -16.30 -11.47 -2.65
C ASP A 249 -15.57 -12.84 -2.62
N PRO A 250 -15.66 -13.57 -1.49
CA PRO A 250 -14.97 -14.85 -1.30
C PRO A 250 -15.45 -15.96 -2.24
N GLU A 251 -16.68 -15.85 -2.74
CA GLU A 251 -17.29 -16.83 -3.66
C GLU A 251 -16.73 -16.67 -5.08
N LYS A 252 -16.42 -15.43 -5.50
CA LYS A 252 -15.91 -15.11 -6.83
C LYS A 252 -14.39 -15.20 -6.93
N VAL A 253 -13.69 -14.84 -5.86
CA VAL A 253 -12.23 -14.70 -5.84
C VAL A 253 -11.67 -15.71 -4.85
N PRO A 254 -10.82 -16.66 -5.27
CA PRO A 254 -10.20 -17.59 -4.35
C PRO A 254 -9.23 -16.87 -3.39
N PRO A 255 -8.93 -17.45 -2.21
CA PRO A 255 -7.88 -16.92 -1.35
C PRO A 255 -6.54 -16.89 -2.09
N PRO A 256 -5.68 -15.89 -1.82
CA PRO A 256 -4.37 -15.78 -2.46
C PRO A 256 -3.47 -16.97 -2.12
N ASP A 257 -2.67 -17.42 -3.10
CA ASP A 257 -1.59 -18.35 -2.83
C ASP A 257 -0.37 -17.60 -2.32
N VAL A 258 -0.07 -17.76 -1.04
CA VAL A 258 1.05 -17.08 -0.37
C VAL A 258 2.30 -17.96 -0.28
N SER A 259 2.34 -19.11 -0.96
CA SER A 259 3.44 -20.08 -0.85
C SER A 259 4.76 -19.45 -1.32
N SER A 260 4.76 -18.75 -2.46
CA SER A 260 5.95 -18.01 -2.94
C SER A 260 6.38 -16.91 -1.97
N PHE A 261 5.43 -16.18 -1.37
CA PHE A 261 5.73 -15.19 -0.34
C PHE A 261 6.42 -15.81 0.87
N ILE A 262 5.92 -16.95 1.39
CA ILE A 262 6.56 -17.66 2.52
C ILE A 262 7.97 -18.14 2.14
N GLU A 263 8.14 -18.71 0.95
CA GLU A 263 9.41 -19.25 0.47
C GLU A 263 10.51 -18.17 0.31
N GLU A 264 10.14 -16.91 0.05
CA GLU A 264 11.08 -15.79 -0.03
C GLU A 264 11.84 -15.57 1.29
N TRP A 265 11.20 -15.82 2.43
CA TRP A 265 11.78 -15.66 3.78
C TRP A 265 12.73 -16.79 4.17
N SER A 266 12.66 -17.93 3.49
CA SER A 266 13.57 -19.05 3.72
C SER A 266 14.95 -18.78 3.12
N LEU A 267 15.76 -17.96 3.80
CA LEU A 267 17.09 -17.56 3.37
C LEU A 267 18.17 -18.31 4.15
N THR A 268 18.99 -19.09 3.46
CA THR A 268 20.27 -19.54 4.02
C THR A 268 21.24 -18.36 4.16
N PRO A 269 22.27 -18.45 5.05
CA PRO A 269 23.29 -17.40 5.18
C PRO A 269 23.90 -16.95 3.84
N THR A 270 24.04 -17.89 2.91
CA THR A 270 24.62 -17.65 1.57
C THR A 270 23.65 -17.00 0.59
N GLU A 271 22.34 -17.19 0.77
CA GLU A 271 21.32 -16.65 -0.14
C GLU A 271 21.02 -15.18 0.11
N TRP A 272 21.38 -14.65 1.28
CA TRP A 272 21.24 -13.23 1.57
C TRP A 272 21.99 -12.34 0.58
N GLU A 273 23.19 -12.73 0.15
CA GLU A 273 23.99 -11.98 -0.85
C GLU A 273 23.64 -12.34 -2.30
N SER A 274 22.72 -13.28 -2.51
CA SER A 274 22.30 -13.77 -3.82
C SER A 274 21.15 -12.94 -4.41
N ALA A 275 20.73 -13.29 -5.63
CA ALA A 275 19.54 -12.71 -6.26
C ALA A 275 18.27 -12.86 -5.40
N LYS A 276 18.14 -13.95 -4.63
CA LYS A 276 17.00 -14.17 -3.73
C LYS A 276 16.93 -13.09 -2.63
N GLY A 277 18.06 -12.82 -1.98
CA GLY A 277 18.14 -11.74 -0.99
C GLY A 277 17.98 -10.35 -1.62
N ASP A 278 18.52 -10.12 -2.82
CA ASP A 278 18.34 -8.86 -3.56
C ASP A 278 16.85 -8.60 -3.87
N MET A 279 16.10 -9.64 -4.26
CA MET A 279 14.65 -9.56 -4.48
C MET A 279 13.89 -9.25 -3.20
N LEU A 280 14.13 -10.01 -2.12
CA LEU A 280 13.43 -9.79 -0.85
C LEU A 280 13.65 -8.35 -0.33
N ARG A 281 14.90 -7.86 -0.36
CA ARG A 281 15.21 -6.46 -0.01
C ARG A 281 14.47 -5.44 -0.87
N ALA A 282 14.23 -5.76 -2.13
CA ALA A 282 13.52 -4.86 -3.04
C ALA A 282 12.00 -4.88 -2.79
N HIS A 283 11.42 -6.02 -2.39
CA HIS A 283 9.99 -6.15 -2.09
C HIS A 283 9.58 -5.33 -0.87
N ILE A 284 10.42 -5.32 0.18
CA ILE A 284 10.15 -4.66 1.47
C ILE A 284 10.02 -3.14 1.36
N ARG A 285 10.64 -2.50 0.37
CA ARG A 285 10.66 -1.03 0.24
C ARG A 285 9.27 -0.38 0.11
N GLU A 286 8.25 -1.17 -0.21
CA GLU A 286 6.87 -0.69 -0.25
C GLU A 286 6.12 -0.88 1.08
N TYR A 287 6.67 -1.69 1.99
CA TYR A 287 6.03 -2.15 3.23
C TYR A 287 6.81 -1.76 4.48
N ASN A 288 8.03 -1.22 4.34
CA ASN A 288 8.79 -0.72 5.47
C ASN A 288 8.21 0.61 5.97
N GLU A 289 7.83 0.62 7.24
CA GLU A 289 7.38 1.81 7.95
C GLU A 289 8.22 1.95 9.21
N SER A 290 8.49 3.18 9.63
CA SER A 290 9.29 3.43 10.85
C SER A 290 8.56 3.00 12.13
N LEU A 291 7.24 2.82 12.05
CA LEU A 291 6.39 2.43 13.16
C LEU A 291 5.55 1.21 12.75
N PRO A 292 5.26 0.31 13.70
CA PRO A 292 4.43 -0.87 13.45
C PRO A 292 2.97 -0.50 13.24
N ASN A 293 2.16 -1.52 12.95
CA ASN A 293 0.74 -1.48 12.67
C ASN A 293 0.41 -0.74 11.36
N SER A 294 1.26 -0.90 10.34
CA SER A 294 1.03 -0.31 9.03
C SER A 294 -0.18 -0.95 8.34
N TYR A 295 -0.93 -0.16 7.57
CA TYR A 295 -2.07 -0.69 6.82
C TYR A 295 -1.60 -1.68 5.74
N ALA A 296 -0.46 -1.41 5.10
CA ALA A 296 0.16 -2.29 4.12
C ALA A 296 0.47 -3.68 4.69
N CYS A 297 1.15 -3.76 5.85
CA CYS A 297 1.46 -5.04 6.48
C CYS A 297 0.21 -5.74 7.02
N ARG A 298 -0.84 -5.00 7.44
CA ARG A 298 -2.13 -5.60 7.81
C ARG A 298 -2.81 -6.30 6.63
N VAL A 299 -2.86 -5.66 5.46
CA VAL A 299 -3.44 -6.28 4.26
C VAL A 299 -2.61 -7.47 3.77
N LEU A 300 -1.28 -7.36 3.81
CA LEU A 300 -0.40 -8.48 3.48
C LEU A 300 -0.54 -9.62 4.51
N GLY A 301 -0.63 -9.30 5.79
CA GLY A 301 -0.92 -10.27 6.85
C GLY A 301 -2.25 -10.98 6.66
N TYR A 302 -3.30 -10.25 6.23
CA TYR A 302 -4.59 -10.85 5.91
C TYR A 302 -4.49 -11.94 4.83
N SER A 303 -3.60 -11.77 3.83
CA SER A 303 -3.37 -12.81 2.82
C SER A 303 -2.90 -14.15 3.42
N VAL A 304 -2.06 -14.09 4.46
CA VAL A 304 -1.55 -15.28 5.17
C VAL A 304 -2.58 -15.80 6.18
N ALA A 305 -3.33 -14.90 6.82
CA ALA A 305 -4.41 -15.24 7.76
C ALA A 305 -5.48 -16.16 7.14
N LEU A 306 -5.71 -16.06 5.83
CA LEU A 306 -6.65 -16.91 5.09
C LEU A 306 -6.22 -18.39 5.01
N ARG A 307 -4.98 -18.73 5.39
CA ARG A 307 -4.51 -20.11 5.44
C ARG A 307 -4.86 -20.77 6.76
N SER A 308 -5.16 -22.07 6.69
CA SER A 308 -5.47 -22.88 7.86
C SER A 308 -4.31 -23.07 8.83
N GLN A 309 -3.07 -22.71 8.48
CA GLN A 309 -1.86 -22.88 9.29
C GLN A 309 -1.08 -21.57 9.49
N PHE A 310 -1.79 -20.42 9.50
CA PHE A 310 -1.18 -19.08 9.50
C PHE A 310 -0.11 -18.87 10.60
N ALA A 311 -0.29 -19.44 11.80
CA ALA A 311 0.69 -19.28 12.87
C ALA A 311 1.97 -20.06 12.59
N THR A 312 1.83 -21.31 12.13
CA THR A 312 2.97 -22.15 11.73
C THR A 312 3.70 -21.53 10.55
N ASP A 313 2.98 -21.01 9.56
CA ASP A 313 3.55 -20.34 8.40
C ASP A 313 4.39 -19.12 8.81
N TRP A 314 3.89 -18.28 9.73
CA TRP A 314 4.66 -17.14 10.26
C TRP A 314 5.88 -17.56 11.09
N ILE A 315 5.72 -18.54 11.99
CA ILE A 315 6.83 -19.06 12.81
C ILE A 315 7.94 -19.61 11.90
N ASN A 316 7.59 -20.33 10.84
CA ASN A 316 8.57 -20.85 9.88
C ASN A 316 9.34 -19.72 9.17
N MET A 317 8.66 -18.63 8.78
CA MET A 317 9.32 -17.45 8.21
C MET A 317 10.28 -16.82 9.22
N TRP A 318 9.85 -16.68 10.49
CA TRP A 318 10.70 -16.20 11.57
C TRP A 318 11.92 -17.09 11.76
N ASP A 319 11.76 -18.38 11.97
CA ASP A 319 12.87 -19.30 12.25
C ASP A 319 13.86 -19.39 11.08
N SER A 320 13.35 -19.33 9.85
CA SER A 320 14.20 -19.34 8.65
C SER A 320 15.01 -18.05 8.47
N SER A 321 14.62 -16.96 9.13
CA SER A 321 15.34 -15.68 9.09
C SER A 321 16.48 -15.57 10.12
N SER A 322 16.77 -16.64 10.88
CA SER A 322 17.80 -16.65 11.93
C SER A 322 19.16 -16.10 11.48
N SER A 323 19.65 -16.54 10.31
CA SER A 323 20.93 -16.10 9.75
C SER A 323 20.96 -14.60 9.41
N VAL A 324 19.79 -14.02 9.12
CA VAL A 324 19.64 -12.60 8.86
C VAL A 324 19.63 -11.82 10.18
N ARG A 325 18.99 -12.34 11.23
CA ARG A 325 19.03 -11.74 12.58
C ARG A 325 20.43 -11.71 13.20
N GLU A 326 21.26 -12.72 12.94
CA GLU A 326 22.68 -12.74 13.37
C GLU A 326 23.47 -11.52 12.88
N ILE A 327 23.09 -10.92 11.74
CA ILE A 327 23.71 -9.69 11.23
C ILE A 327 23.52 -8.54 12.22
N LEU A 328 22.31 -8.41 12.77
CA LEU A 328 21.98 -7.37 13.75
C LEU A 328 22.67 -7.63 15.08
N GLU A 329 22.71 -8.88 15.53
CA GLU A 329 23.38 -9.28 16.79
C GLU A 329 24.90 -9.05 16.76
N PHE A 330 25.60 -9.57 15.74
CA PHE A 330 27.07 -9.62 15.76
C PHE A 330 27.73 -8.49 14.97
N ARG A 331 27.00 -7.81 14.08
CA ARG A 331 27.58 -6.78 13.20
C ARG A 331 26.70 -5.53 13.07
N PRO A 332 26.24 -4.93 14.18
CA PRO A 332 25.25 -3.86 14.15
C PRO A 332 25.72 -2.61 13.40
N THR A 333 27.00 -2.23 13.41
CA THR A 333 27.44 -0.92 12.91
C THR A 333 28.47 -0.95 11.79
N TYR A 334 28.98 -2.14 11.42
CA TYR A 334 29.99 -2.26 10.38
C TYR A 334 29.33 -2.33 9.00
N ARG A 335 29.81 -1.51 8.05
CA ARG A 335 29.40 -1.65 6.66
C ARG A 335 30.07 -2.89 6.07
N ILE A 336 29.31 -3.98 6.02
CA ILE A 336 29.78 -5.30 5.53
C ILE A 336 29.70 -5.38 4.01
N SER A 337 28.72 -4.69 3.41
CA SER A 337 28.41 -4.79 1.98
C SER A 337 28.27 -3.41 1.34
N GLU A 338 28.57 -3.33 0.05
CA GLU A 338 28.23 -2.19 -0.79
C GLU A 338 26.75 -2.22 -1.21
N LYS A 339 26.12 -3.40 -1.21
CA LYS A 339 24.75 -3.62 -1.69
C LYS A 339 23.66 -3.35 -0.66
N TRP A 340 23.93 -3.62 0.62
CA TRP A 340 22.95 -3.50 1.70
C TRP A 340 23.62 -3.05 3.00
N ARG A 341 22.82 -2.58 3.95
CA ARG A 341 23.22 -2.09 5.27
C ARG A 341 22.46 -2.84 6.37
N PRO A 342 22.99 -2.96 7.59
CA PRO A 342 22.26 -3.53 8.71
C PRO A 342 20.89 -2.89 8.96
N SER A 343 20.69 -1.60 8.65
CA SER A 343 19.37 -0.96 8.68
C SER A 343 18.35 -1.61 7.73
N ASP A 344 18.78 -2.09 6.56
CA ASP A 344 17.88 -2.79 5.63
C ASP A 344 17.42 -4.14 6.22
N VAL A 345 18.25 -4.75 7.07
CA VAL A 345 17.90 -5.96 7.82
C VAL A 345 16.94 -5.65 8.95
N SER A 346 17.16 -4.53 9.67
CA SER A 346 16.21 -4.04 10.68
C SER A 346 14.83 -3.80 10.08
N ASP A 347 14.76 -3.09 8.95
CA ASP A 347 13.52 -2.85 8.21
C ASP A 347 12.82 -4.17 7.79
N LEU A 348 13.59 -5.12 7.25
CA LEU A 348 13.11 -6.46 6.89
C LEU A 348 12.46 -7.18 8.07
N MET A 349 13.17 -7.22 9.21
CA MET A 349 12.66 -7.90 10.40
C MET A 349 11.45 -7.17 10.97
N GLY A 350 11.46 -5.84 10.96
CA GLY A 350 10.31 -5.01 11.35
C GLY A 350 9.07 -5.33 10.52
N THR A 351 9.20 -5.36 9.19
CA THR A 351 8.11 -5.74 8.28
C THR A 351 7.60 -7.16 8.56
N LEU A 352 8.46 -8.14 8.84
CA LEU A 352 8.01 -9.51 9.16
C LEU A 352 7.14 -9.55 10.42
N VAL A 353 7.54 -8.85 11.47
CA VAL A 353 6.78 -8.80 12.72
C VAL A 353 5.51 -7.98 12.55
N ASP A 354 5.51 -6.91 11.75
CA ASP A 354 4.31 -6.13 11.44
C ASP A 354 3.28 -6.93 10.62
N VAL A 355 3.75 -7.73 9.65
CA VAL A 355 2.89 -8.70 8.93
C VAL A 355 2.29 -9.70 9.92
N GLY A 356 3.09 -10.20 10.87
CA GLY A 356 2.62 -11.08 11.94
C GLY A 356 1.56 -10.45 12.84
N LEU A 357 1.72 -9.18 13.21
CA LEU A 357 0.69 -8.42 13.91
C LEU A 357 -0.59 -8.32 13.07
N GLY A 358 -0.46 -8.09 11.76
CA GLY A 358 -1.58 -8.09 10.83
C GLY A 358 -2.31 -9.44 10.75
N ILE A 359 -1.58 -10.56 10.73
CA ILE A 359 -2.17 -11.91 10.79
C ILE A 359 -2.96 -12.09 12.08
N LEU A 360 -2.37 -11.67 13.21
CA LEU A 360 -3.02 -11.75 14.52
C LEU A 360 -4.32 -10.94 14.53
N ASP A 361 -4.29 -9.68 14.10
CA ASP A 361 -5.46 -8.80 14.09
C ASP A 361 -6.63 -9.33 13.24
N CYS A 362 -6.34 -10.07 12.17
CA CYS A 362 -7.37 -10.63 11.30
C CYS A 362 -8.07 -11.85 11.93
N ASN A 363 -7.33 -12.67 12.67
CA ASN A 363 -7.86 -13.89 13.31
C ASN A 363 -8.32 -13.65 14.74
N ALA A 364 -7.93 -12.52 15.33
CA ALA A 364 -8.23 -12.17 16.69
C ALA A 364 -9.50 -11.31 16.83
N ASN A 365 -10.60 -11.73 16.17
CA ASN A 365 -11.82 -10.94 16.07
C ASN A 365 -13.01 -11.60 16.80
N GLU A 366 -13.64 -10.83 17.68
CA GLU A 366 -14.82 -11.16 18.48
C GLU A 366 -16.09 -11.43 17.65
N GLN A 367 -16.15 -10.90 16.42
CA GLN A 367 -17.35 -10.93 15.59
C GLN A 367 -17.60 -12.24 14.85
N GLU A 368 -16.63 -13.17 14.85
CA GLU A 368 -16.75 -14.46 14.19
C GLU A 368 -17.08 -15.60 15.18
N PRO A 369 -17.78 -16.67 14.74
CA PRO A 369 -18.01 -17.82 15.59
C PRO A 369 -16.69 -18.40 16.11
N THR A 370 -16.62 -18.66 17.41
CA THR A 370 -15.44 -19.22 18.06
C THR A 370 -14.93 -20.47 17.34
N ASP A 371 -13.81 -20.38 16.63
CA ASP A 371 -13.06 -21.52 16.10
C ASP A 371 -11.88 -21.86 17.04
N PRO A 372 -11.94 -22.99 17.78
CA PRO A 372 -10.85 -23.41 18.66
C PRO A 372 -9.51 -23.59 17.94
N VAL A 373 -9.50 -23.90 16.65
CA VAL A 373 -8.27 -24.09 15.87
C VAL A 373 -7.62 -22.74 15.57
N ALA A 374 -8.38 -21.77 15.07
CA ALA A 374 -7.91 -20.40 14.86
C ALA A 374 -7.47 -19.72 16.17
N LEU A 375 -8.20 -19.95 17.27
CA LEU A 375 -7.82 -19.49 18.61
C LEU A 375 -6.45 -20.02 19.04
N LYS A 376 -6.24 -21.33 18.89
CA LYS A 376 -4.95 -21.96 19.21
C LYS A 376 -3.80 -21.38 18.43
N GLN A 377 -4.03 -21.11 17.15
CA GLN A 377 -3.04 -20.46 16.29
C GLN A 377 -2.81 -19.01 16.69
N SER A 378 -3.85 -18.26 17.05
CA SER A 378 -3.74 -16.87 17.48
C SER A 378 -2.92 -16.72 18.77
N ALA A 379 -3.14 -17.59 19.77
CA ALA A 379 -2.29 -17.61 20.97
C ALA A 379 -0.84 -18.00 20.65
N ALA A 380 -0.62 -19.02 19.80
CA ALA A 380 0.72 -19.41 19.40
C ALA A 380 1.46 -18.28 18.67
N LEU A 381 0.76 -17.57 17.77
CA LEU A 381 1.29 -16.43 17.05
C LEU A 381 1.59 -15.26 17.99
N TYR A 382 0.69 -14.93 18.93
CA TYR A 382 0.93 -13.90 19.94
C TYR A 382 2.21 -14.19 20.73
N ASN A 383 2.38 -15.44 21.20
CA ASN A 383 3.57 -15.83 21.96
C ASN A 383 4.84 -15.67 21.13
N ALA A 384 4.80 -16.13 19.87
CA ALA A 384 5.93 -16.03 18.95
C ALA A 384 6.28 -14.57 18.62
N LEU A 385 5.28 -13.70 18.42
CA LEU A 385 5.46 -12.26 18.22
C LEU A 385 6.07 -11.58 19.46
N TRP A 386 5.63 -11.98 20.65
CA TRP A 386 6.19 -11.47 21.90
C TRP A 386 7.66 -11.85 22.06
N GLU A 387 8.00 -13.12 21.82
CA GLU A 387 9.38 -13.61 21.88
C GLU A 387 10.26 -12.93 20.82
N ALA A 388 9.79 -12.86 19.58
CA ALA A 388 10.46 -12.18 18.48
C ALA A 388 10.73 -10.70 18.80
N THR A 389 9.72 -9.98 19.32
CA THR A 389 9.88 -8.57 19.69
C THR A 389 10.94 -8.39 20.77
N ASN A 390 10.96 -9.23 21.80
CA ASN A 390 11.98 -9.13 22.87
C ASN A 390 13.39 -9.54 22.41
N GLU A 391 13.49 -10.53 21.53
CA GLU A 391 14.75 -10.88 20.86
C GLU A 391 15.28 -9.65 20.12
N MET A 392 14.47 -9.02 19.27
CA MET A 392 14.85 -7.85 18.49
C MET A 392 15.17 -6.63 19.33
N MET A 393 14.44 -6.37 20.43
CA MET A 393 14.80 -5.32 21.38
C MET A 393 16.19 -5.50 22.01
N SER A 394 16.70 -6.74 22.03
CA SER A 394 18.02 -7.06 22.58
C SER A 394 19.15 -6.94 21.55
N ILE A 395 18.86 -7.18 20.27
CA ILE A 395 19.88 -7.27 19.21
C ILE A 395 19.83 -6.16 18.16
N ASP A 396 18.69 -5.50 17.95
CA ASP A 396 18.51 -4.50 16.89
C ASP A 396 18.54 -3.07 17.41
N PHE A 397 19.65 -2.40 17.09
CA PHE A 397 19.86 -1.00 17.44
C PHE A 397 19.12 -0.02 16.50
N TYR A 398 18.84 -0.38 15.25
CA TYR A 398 18.23 0.56 14.28
C TYR A 398 16.73 0.71 14.48
N GLY A 399 16.07 -0.39 14.84
CA GLY A 399 14.62 -0.45 15.05
C GLY A 399 14.17 -0.10 16.47
N GLU A 400 15.00 0.53 17.32
CA GLU A 400 14.68 0.74 18.75
C GLU A 400 13.26 1.30 18.98
N GLU A 401 12.87 2.34 18.23
CA GLU A 401 11.52 2.92 18.33
C GLU A 401 10.44 1.95 17.82
N PHE A 402 10.67 1.27 16.70
CA PHE A 402 9.74 0.28 16.14
C PHE A 402 9.43 -0.83 17.16
N TRP A 403 10.47 -1.44 17.75
CA TRP A 403 10.32 -2.56 18.68
C TRP A 403 9.63 -2.15 19.98
N GLN A 404 9.93 -0.96 20.50
CA GLN A 404 9.24 -0.43 21.68
C GLN A 404 7.74 -0.22 21.40
N VAL A 405 7.38 0.33 20.24
CA VAL A 405 5.97 0.52 19.86
C VAL A 405 5.28 -0.81 19.54
N MET A 406 6.00 -1.79 18.98
CA MET A 406 5.47 -3.13 18.72
C MET A 406 5.13 -3.83 20.05
N GLN A 407 6.03 -3.75 21.04
CA GLN A 407 5.76 -4.26 22.39
C GLN A 407 4.52 -3.60 23.01
N GLN A 408 4.34 -2.28 22.84
CA GLN A 408 3.13 -1.58 23.30
C GLN A 408 1.86 -2.13 22.64
N HIS A 409 1.87 -2.38 21.33
CA HIS A 409 0.75 -2.97 20.61
C HIS A 409 0.38 -4.37 21.13
N LEU A 410 1.36 -5.21 21.46
CA LEU A 410 1.12 -6.53 22.05
C LEU A 410 0.58 -6.43 23.48
N VAL A 411 1.12 -5.52 24.30
CA VAL A 411 0.64 -5.28 25.67
C VAL A 411 -0.81 -4.80 25.67
N ILE A 412 -1.17 -3.86 24.80
CA ILE A 412 -2.54 -3.33 24.70
C ILE A 412 -3.54 -4.47 24.44
N ARG A 413 -3.29 -5.30 23.42
CA ARG A 413 -4.14 -6.45 23.07
C ARG A 413 -4.26 -7.44 24.22
N ARG A 414 -3.13 -7.77 24.85
CA ARG A 414 -3.09 -8.73 25.94
C ARG A 414 -3.91 -8.29 27.15
N LEU A 415 -3.91 -6.98 27.44
CA LEU A 415 -4.70 -6.41 28.53
C LEU A 415 -6.18 -6.33 28.19
N GLN A 416 -6.53 -6.02 26.93
CA GLN A 416 -7.91 -6.06 26.45
C GLN A 416 -8.52 -7.45 26.64
N TRP A 417 -7.85 -8.50 26.14
CA TRP A 417 -8.31 -9.89 26.33
C TRP A 417 -8.51 -10.28 27.80
N ALA A 418 -7.64 -9.78 28.70
CA ALA A 418 -7.78 -10.07 30.13
C ALA A 418 -9.01 -9.39 30.76
N LEU A 419 -9.33 -8.16 30.34
CA LEU A 419 -10.47 -7.41 30.86
C LEU A 419 -11.79 -7.95 30.30
N GLU A 420 -11.82 -8.25 29.00
CA GLU A 420 -12.96 -8.89 28.34
C GLU A 420 -13.28 -10.24 28.99
N ALA A 421 -12.24 -11.05 29.29
CA ALA A 421 -12.39 -12.34 29.97
C ALA A 421 -12.94 -12.23 31.41
N GLU A 422 -12.70 -11.12 32.12
CA GLU A 422 -13.20 -10.87 33.47
C GLU A 422 -14.64 -10.26 33.48
N SER A 423 -15.17 -9.86 32.31
CA SER A 423 -16.49 -9.23 32.22
C SER A 423 -17.64 -10.24 32.39
N GLU A 424 -18.79 -9.79 32.91
CA GLU A 424 -19.98 -10.65 33.13
C GLU A 424 -20.56 -11.20 31.82
N ASN A 425 -20.28 -10.54 30.70
CA ASN A 425 -20.61 -10.99 29.34
C ASN A 425 -19.38 -11.59 28.62
N GLY A 426 -18.36 -11.99 29.37
CA GLY A 426 -17.06 -12.35 28.82
C GLY A 426 -17.18 -13.36 27.69
N GLU A 427 -16.67 -12.97 26.52
CA GLU A 427 -16.72 -13.82 25.35
C GLU A 427 -15.82 -15.03 25.56
N ASP A 428 -16.30 -16.21 25.16
CA ASP A 428 -15.55 -17.47 25.24
C ASP A 428 -14.18 -17.34 24.54
N TYR A 429 -14.12 -16.50 23.50
CA TYR A 429 -12.93 -16.12 22.76
C TYR A 429 -11.86 -15.45 23.64
N ALA A 430 -12.18 -14.33 24.30
CA ALA A 430 -11.23 -13.56 25.11
C ALA A 430 -10.72 -14.36 26.31
N LYS A 431 -11.61 -15.13 26.93
CA LYS A 431 -11.25 -16.04 28.03
C LYS A 431 -10.23 -17.08 27.61
N TRP A 432 -10.45 -17.72 26.46
CA TRP A 432 -9.54 -18.74 25.95
C TRP A 432 -8.14 -18.17 25.66
N LEU A 433 -8.07 -17.00 25.02
CA LEU A 433 -6.78 -16.35 24.75
C LEU A 433 -6.10 -15.86 26.02
N ASN A 434 -6.87 -15.33 26.98
CA ASN A 434 -6.32 -14.92 28.26
C ASN A 434 -5.67 -16.10 29.01
N ASP A 435 -6.25 -17.30 28.91
CA ASP A 435 -5.74 -18.50 29.57
C ASP A 435 -4.57 -19.15 28.84
N THR A 436 -4.47 -18.99 27.51
CA THR A 436 -3.51 -19.72 26.68
C THR A 436 -2.32 -18.87 26.21
N ALA A 437 -2.51 -17.57 26.01
CA ALA A 437 -1.46 -16.67 25.53
C ALA A 437 -0.49 -16.29 26.67
N TYR A 438 0.80 -16.31 26.34
CA TYR A 438 1.91 -15.94 27.20
C TYR A 438 2.70 -14.76 26.58
N PRO A 439 3.15 -13.78 27.39
CA PRO A 439 2.98 -13.67 28.83
C PRO A 439 1.52 -13.40 29.24
N THR A 440 1.22 -13.64 30.51
CA THR A 440 -0.04 -13.20 31.11
C THR A 440 -0.13 -11.67 31.07
N ALA A 441 -1.34 -11.09 31.16
CA ALA A 441 -1.50 -9.62 31.21
C ALA A 441 -0.60 -8.94 32.27
N HIS A 442 -0.56 -9.51 33.46
CA HIS A 442 0.29 -9.03 34.55
C HIS A 442 1.79 -9.24 34.25
N GLY A 443 2.15 -10.37 33.65
CA GLY A 443 3.52 -10.64 33.22
C GLY A 443 3.99 -9.67 32.13
N ALA A 444 3.13 -9.37 31.15
CA ALA A 444 3.41 -8.42 30.07
C ALA A 444 3.66 -7.01 30.63
N LEU A 445 2.79 -6.56 31.56
CA LEU A 445 2.96 -5.28 32.26
C LEU A 445 4.23 -5.25 33.11
N ALA A 446 4.52 -6.31 33.85
CA ALA A 446 5.72 -6.38 34.68
C ALA A 446 6.99 -6.30 33.82
N LEU A 447 7.04 -7.03 32.69
CA LEU A 447 8.15 -6.97 31.73
C LEU A 447 8.30 -5.57 31.13
N LEU A 448 7.20 -4.94 30.71
CA LEU A 448 7.24 -3.57 30.18
C LEU A 448 7.74 -2.56 31.23
N SER A 449 7.37 -2.75 32.51
CA SER A 449 7.76 -1.85 33.61
C SER A 449 9.27 -1.82 33.90
N THR A 450 10.03 -2.81 33.42
CA THR A 450 11.49 -2.83 33.54
C THR A 450 12.16 -1.64 32.83
N ASN A 451 11.51 -1.11 31.78
CA ASN A 451 11.86 0.16 31.16
C ASN A 451 10.83 1.22 31.55
N SER A 452 11.19 2.09 32.49
CA SER A 452 10.30 3.14 32.97
C SER A 452 9.80 4.06 31.85
N SER A 453 10.63 4.39 30.85
CA SER A 453 10.21 5.26 29.74
C SER A 453 9.10 4.61 28.89
N SER A 454 9.28 3.33 28.53
CA SER A 454 8.30 2.56 27.75
C SER A 454 7.00 2.38 28.51
N PHE A 455 7.08 2.05 29.80
CA PHE A 455 5.91 1.91 30.67
C PHE A 455 5.14 3.22 30.80
N ILE A 456 5.83 4.34 31.06
CA ILE A 456 5.20 5.66 31.16
C ILE A 456 4.46 6.02 29.86
N SER A 457 5.08 5.74 28.72
CA SER A 457 4.56 6.08 27.40
C SER A 457 3.32 5.26 27.01
N VAL A 458 3.18 4.03 27.52
CA VAL A 458 2.00 3.19 27.20
C VAL A 458 0.75 3.59 27.97
N LEU A 459 0.88 4.16 29.18
CA LEU A 459 -0.28 4.39 30.07
C LEU A 459 -1.39 5.23 29.42
N PRO A 460 -1.10 6.35 28.72
CA PRO A 460 -2.15 7.08 28.01
C PRO A 460 -2.77 6.29 26.86
N LEU A 461 -1.98 5.45 26.17
CA LEU A 461 -2.46 4.61 25.08
C LEU A 461 -3.43 3.54 25.60
N LEU A 462 -3.18 2.97 26.79
CA LEU A 462 -4.12 2.04 27.43
C LEU A 462 -5.47 2.70 27.68
N LEU A 463 -5.48 3.95 28.20
CA LEU A 463 -6.73 4.70 28.40
C LEU A 463 -7.44 5.01 27.07
N GLN A 464 -6.69 5.33 26.02
CA GLN A 464 -7.25 5.58 24.67
C GLN A 464 -7.84 4.30 24.05
N ASN A 465 -7.31 3.13 24.42
CA ASN A 465 -7.81 1.82 24.00
C ASN A 465 -8.87 1.26 24.97
N ASN A 466 -9.65 2.15 25.59
CA ASN A 466 -10.80 1.86 26.45
C ASN A 466 -10.50 1.02 27.71
N ILE A 467 -9.25 0.99 28.19
CA ILE A 467 -8.94 0.37 29.47
C ILE A 467 -9.22 1.39 30.59
N PRO A 468 -10.24 1.20 31.44
CA PRO A 468 -10.60 2.19 32.44
C PRO A 468 -9.50 2.34 33.51
N LYS A 469 -9.34 3.56 34.04
CA LYS A 469 -8.32 3.85 35.08
C LYS A 469 -8.39 2.89 36.28
N LYS A 470 -9.60 2.50 36.69
CA LYS A 470 -9.83 1.59 37.83
C LYS A 470 -9.25 0.21 37.56
N ASP A 471 -9.48 -0.33 36.36
CA ASP A 471 -9.02 -1.66 36.00
C ASP A 471 -7.52 -1.66 35.72
N LEU A 472 -7.00 -0.58 35.15
CA LEU A 472 -5.56 -0.36 35.02
C LEU A 472 -4.85 -0.33 36.38
N LYS A 473 -5.40 0.34 37.40
CA LYS A 473 -4.86 0.29 38.77
C LYS A 473 -4.77 -1.13 39.31
N GLU A 474 -5.83 -1.91 39.11
CA GLU A 474 -5.89 -3.29 39.60
C GLU A 474 -4.89 -4.19 38.85
N LEU A 475 -4.77 -4.05 37.53
CA LEU A 475 -3.77 -4.75 36.72
C LEU A 475 -2.34 -4.41 37.14
N ILE A 476 -2.03 -3.13 37.36
CA ILE A 476 -0.70 -2.69 37.85
C ILE A 476 -0.40 -3.29 39.23
N ARG A 477 -1.40 -3.29 40.13
CA ARG A 477 -1.28 -3.88 41.47
C ARG A 477 -1.04 -5.39 41.41
N LYS A 478 -1.82 -6.11 40.61
CA LYS A 478 -1.67 -7.57 40.38
C LYS A 478 -0.32 -7.90 39.72
N ALA A 479 0.23 -6.99 38.90
CA ALA A 479 1.56 -7.10 38.31
C ALA A 479 2.71 -6.80 39.29
N GLY A 480 2.41 -6.33 40.52
CA GLY A 480 3.42 -6.06 41.55
C GLY A 480 4.31 -4.85 41.24
N ILE A 481 3.83 -3.91 40.43
CA ILE A 481 4.59 -2.73 40.01
C ILE A 481 4.47 -1.63 41.08
N ASP A 482 5.61 -1.19 41.63
CA ASP A 482 5.67 0.00 42.49
C ASP A 482 5.70 1.26 41.63
N LEU A 483 4.66 2.08 41.73
CA LEU A 483 4.52 3.31 40.95
C LEU A 483 5.35 4.47 41.51
N ASN A 484 5.81 4.43 42.77
CA ASN A 484 6.55 5.57 43.35
C ASN A 484 7.89 5.82 42.63
N PRO A 485 8.76 4.80 42.40
CA PRO A 485 10.01 5.00 41.66
C PRO A 485 9.78 5.41 40.19
N ILE A 486 8.66 4.97 39.60
CA ILE A 486 8.28 5.31 38.22
C ILE A 486 7.81 6.76 38.14
N ALA A 487 7.06 7.24 39.14
CA ALA A 487 6.65 8.65 39.25
C ALA A 487 7.86 9.58 39.38
N ASP A 488 8.84 9.21 40.22
CA ASP A 488 10.11 9.94 40.34
C ASP A 488 10.86 9.99 39.01
N SER A 489 10.90 8.87 38.28
CA SER A 489 11.52 8.78 36.96
C SER A 489 10.80 9.65 35.94
N ALA A 490 9.46 9.63 35.93
CA ALA A 490 8.64 10.45 35.03
C ALA A 490 8.87 11.96 35.25
N ALA A 491 8.98 12.39 36.51
CA ALA A 491 9.31 13.77 36.85
C ALA A 491 10.69 14.18 36.31
N ARG A 492 11.69 13.30 36.42
CA ARG A 492 13.05 13.53 35.87
C ARG A 492 13.05 13.56 34.34
N PHE A 493 12.30 12.67 33.70
CA PHE A 493 12.23 12.58 32.24
C PHE A 493 11.57 13.80 31.61
N ARG A 494 10.53 14.36 32.27
CA ARG A 494 9.91 15.63 31.87
C ARG A 494 10.91 16.78 31.80
N ASP A 495 11.88 16.81 32.72
CA ASP A 495 12.88 17.87 32.81
C ASP A 495 14.09 17.60 31.87
N GLY A 496 14.08 16.47 31.14
CA GLY A 496 15.08 16.09 30.16
C GLY A 496 14.80 16.58 28.72
N PRO A 497 15.64 16.22 27.74
CA PRO A 497 15.43 16.61 26.35
C PRO A 497 14.17 15.97 25.75
N GLU A 498 13.18 16.79 25.41
CA GLU A 498 11.87 16.36 24.86
C GLU A 498 12.01 15.43 23.64
N ARG A 499 13.03 15.68 22.80
CA ARG A 499 13.35 14.88 21.60
C ARG A 499 13.69 13.41 21.88
N LYS A 500 14.11 13.05 23.10
CA LYS A 500 14.55 11.67 23.42
C LYS A 500 13.49 10.83 24.13
N LEU A 501 12.68 11.44 24.99
CA LEU A 501 11.80 10.69 25.90
C LEU A 501 10.32 10.89 25.62
N LYS A 502 9.92 11.98 24.94
CA LYS A 502 8.51 12.31 24.62
C LYS A 502 7.54 12.27 25.84
N ILE A 503 8.06 12.39 27.07
CA ILE A 503 7.28 12.39 28.32
C ILE A 503 6.92 13.83 28.72
N ASN A 504 5.62 14.08 28.92
CA ASN A 504 5.07 15.40 29.25
C ASN A 504 4.31 15.41 30.59
N SER A 505 3.85 16.59 31.03
CA SER A 505 3.11 16.76 32.30
C SER A 505 1.84 15.91 32.42
N GLY A 506 1.20 15.56 31.29
CA GLY A 506 0.03 14.67 31.27
C GLY A 506 0.39 13.25 31.72
N HIS A 507 1.55 12.73 31.28
CA HIS A 507 2.06 11.42 31.70
C HIS A 507 2.36 11.39 33.20
N VAL A 508 3.05 12.42 33.71
CA VAL A 508 3.39 12.53 35.14
C VAL A 508 2.11 12.56 35.99
N ARG A 509 1.11 13.35 35.58
CA ARG A 509 -0.19 13.40 36.26
C ARG A 509 -0.87 12.04 36.25
N LEU A 510 -0.87 11.33 35.11
CA LEU A 510 -1.50 10.02 35.02
C LEU A 510 -0.87 9.00 35.96
N ILE A 511 0.46 8.97 36.08
CA ILE A 511 1.14 8.05 37.00
C ILE A 511 0.78 8.38 38.45
N ASN A 512 0.78 9.66 38.81
CA ASN A 512 0.37 10.09 40.15
C ASN A 512 -1.09 9.79 40.46
N ASP A 513 -1.98 9.90 39.46
CA ASP A 513 -3.38 9.49 39.58
C ASP A 513 -3.50 7.96 39.74
N LEU A 514 -2.56 7.19 39.18
CA LEU A 514 -2.55 5.73 39.19
C LEU A 514 -1.97 5.13 40.48
N ALA A 515 -0.99 5.80 41.08
CA ALA A 515 -0.50 5.52 42.43
C ALA A 515 -1.63 5.62 43.48
#